data_AF-A0A952JN74-F1
#
_entry.id   AF-A0A952JN74-F1
#
_cell.length_a   1.000
_cell.length_b   1.000
_cell.length_c   1.000
_cell.angle_alpha   90.00
_cell.angle_beta   90.00
_cell.angle_gamma   90.00
#
_symmetry.space_group_name_H-M   'P 1'
#
loop_
_entity.id
_entity.type
_entity.pdbx_description
1 polymer ?
#
loop_
_entity_poly.entity_id
_entity_poly.type
_entity_poly.pdbx_seq_one_letter_code
_entity_poly.pdbx_strand_id
1 'polypeptide(L)'
;MTLQERINLLEKLGAYMQSNYEEWKSVQERAYAENAWFIPTFISTSIQNIVQKFLQKEILEAWAKQYNIANNHTNTKKVGVVMAGNIPLVGFHDFLCVFMSGNRLLIKTSSKDSILIKHIVAKMEEWNEDVKNYIQFAEVLKKCDAYIATGSNNSSRYFDYYFGKYPHIIRRNRTSVAVLTGKESKEDLALLANDIQLYFGLGCRNVTKLLVPQQYDFMPLIDALKQYEYYIEYHKYKHNYDYHLALLIMGNKVYMNTGSLVITENKHLFSPISQLHYEYYDDAANVINDLHNNNDVQCIVGTNYVPFGVAQQPCLTDYADGVDTMQFLMNL
;
A
#
# COMPACT_ATOMS: atom_id res chain seq x y z
N MET A 1 -5.72 22.09 18.13
CA MET A 1 -5.73 20.72 18.66
C MET A 1 -4.40 20.35 19.28
N THR A 2 -4.41 19.90 20.53
CA THR A 2 -3.27 19.31 21.23
C THR A 2 -2.92 17.93 20.65
N LEU A 3 -1.74 17.38 20.98
CA LEU A 3 -1.38 16.02 20.56
C LEU A 3 -2.38 14.99 21.11
N GLN A 4 -2.78 15.10 22.38
CA GLN A 4 -3.71 14.15 22.99
C GLN A 4 -5.09 14.20 22.34
N GLU A 5 -5.57 15.40 21.96
CA GLU A 5 -6.83 15.53 21.22
C GLU A 5 -6.78 14.83 19.85
N ARG A 6 -5.64 14.94 19.14
CA ARG A 6 -5.45 14.23 17.86
C ARG A 6 -5.44 12.71 18.06
N ILE A 7 -4.73 12.21 19.09
CA ILE A 7 -4.68 10.78 19.41
C ILE A 7 -6.07 10.24 19.76
N ASN A 8 -6.79 10.90 20.67
CA ASN A 8 -8.12 10.48 21.09
C ASN A 8 -9.12 10.50 19.91
N LEU A 9 -9.00 11.46 18.99
CA LEU A 9 -9.84 11.52 17.80
C LEU A 9 -9.54 10.36 16.83
N LEU A 10 -8.28 9.99 16.66
CA LEU A 10 -7.86 8.86 15.83
C LEU A 10 -8.25 7.50 16.43
N GLU A 11 -8.17 7.35 17.76
CA GLU A 11 -8.69 6.19 18.49
C GLU A 11 -10.21 6.05 18.26
N LYS A 12 -10.95 7.15 18.41
CA LYS A 12 -12.39 7.20 18.12
C LYS A 12 -12.70 6.85 16.67
N LEU A 13 -11.87 7.33 15.72
CA LEU A 13 -11.99 6.96 14.32
C LEU A 13 -11.78 5.46 14.12
N GLY A 14 -10.81 4.86 14.81
CA GLY A 14 -10.58 3.41 14.78
C GLY A 14 -11.81 2.62 15.22
N ALA A 15 -12.44 3.03 16.33
CA ALA A 15 -13.68 2.42 16.82
C ALA A 15 -14.85 2.56 15.83
N TYR A 16 -14.99 3.71 15.17
CA TYR A 16 -15.99 3.91 14.12
C TYR A 16 -15.73 3.02 12.90
N MET A 17 -14.47 2.91 12.46
CA MET A 17 -14.10 2.10 11.30
C MET A 17 -14.33 0.60 11.54
N GLN A 18 -14.29 0.13 12.79
CA GLN A 18 -14.66 -1.24 13.20
C GLN A 18 -16.16 -1.44 13.44
N SER A 19 -16.94 -0.36 13.46
CA SER A 19 -18.37 -0.44 13.77
C SER A 19 -19.17 -1.07 12.64
N ASN A 20 -20.37 -1.55 12.98
CA ASN A 20 -21.36 -2.04 12.03
C ASN A 20 -22.41 -0.98 11.68
N TYR A 21 -22.09 0.31 11.78
CA TYR A 21 -23.03 1.38 11.44
C TYR A 21 -23.41 1.33 9.96
N GLU A 22 -24.71 1.43 9.67
CA GLU A 22 -25.25 1.37 8.30
C GLU A 22 -24.70 2.47 7.39
N GLU A 23 -24.48 3.67 7.96
CA GLU A 23 -23.79 4.76 7.26
C GLU A 23 -22.41 4.31 6.74
N TRP A 24 -21.62 3.66 7.59
CA TRP A 24 -20.27 3.23 7.24
C TRP A 24 -20.28 2.11 6.20
N LYS A 25 -21.18 1.12 6.33
CA LYS A 25 -21.36 0.06 5.33
C LYS A 25 -21.74 0.62 3.97
N SER A 26 -22.69 1.56 3.94
CA SER A 26 -23.12 2.22 2.69
C SER A 26 -21.97 2.97 2.00
N VAL A 27 -21.04 3.57 2.77
CA VAL A 27 -19.85 4.22 2.21
C VAL A 27 -18.90 3.20 1.57
N GLN A 28 -18.70 2.05 2.22
CA GLN A 28 -17.87 0.95 1.67
C GLN A 28 -18.47 0.39 0.38
N GLU A 29 -19.78 0.16 0.34
CA GLU A 29 -20.49 -0.29 -0.86
C GLU A 29 -20.36 0.71 -2.01
N ARG A 30 -20.49 2.02 -1.73
CA ARG A 30 -20.26 3.06 -2.73
C ARG A 30 -18.83 3.08 -3.25
N ALA A 31 -17.84 2.89 -2.37
CA ALA A 31 -16.44 2.82 -2.78
C ALA A 31 -16.18 1.63 -3.74
N TYR A 32 -16.79 0.47 -3.48
CA TYR A 32 -16.73 -0.67 -4.39
C TYR A 32 -17.44 -0.39 -5.73
N ALA A 33 -18.63 0.23 -5.69
CA ALA A 33 -19.38 0.58 -6.90
C ALA A 33 -18.61 1.55 -7.81
N GLU A 34 -17.87 2.51 -7.23
CA GLU A 34 -17.05 3.46 -7.98
C GLU A 34 -15.73 2.83 -8.49
N ASN A 35 -15.17 1.89 -7.73
CA ASN A 35 -13.96 1.18 -8.12
C ASN A 35 -14.08 -0.32 -7.86
N ALA A 36 -14.40 -1.08 -8.92
CA ALA A 36 -14.54 -2.53 -8.86
C ALA A 36 -13.26 -3.32 -8.45
N TRP A 37 -12.10 -2.65 -8.33
CA TRP A 37 -10.93 -3.27 -7.69
C TRP A 37 -11.03 -3.33 -6.17
N PHE A 38 -11.89 -2.51 -5.55
CA PHE A 38 -12.08 -2.41 -4.11
C PHE A 38 -13.19 -3.37 -3.66
N ILE A 39 -13.00 -4.66 -3.96
CA ILE A 39 -13.97 -5.68 -3.54
C ILE A 39 -14.17 -5.63 -2.00
N PRO A 40 -15.34 -6.03 -1.47
CA PRO A 40 -15.66 -5.86 -0.05
C PRO A 40 -14.61 -6.43 0.91
N THR A 41 -13.99 -7.55 0.55
CA THR A 41 -12.92 -8.17 1.35
C THR A 41 -11.68 -7.28 1.42
N PHE A 42 -11.26 -6.63 0.34
CA PHE A 42 -10.10 -5.73 0.34
C PHE A 42 -10.33 -4.44 1.11
N ILE A 43 -11.53 -3.87 1.02
CA ILE A 43 -11.92 -2.74 1.85
C ILE A 43 -11.85 -3.15 3.32
N SER A 44 -12.45 -4.29 3.67
CA SER A 44 -12.43 -4.82 5.03
C SER A 44 -11.01 -5.08 5.54
N THR A 45 -10.14 -5.71 4.74
CA THR A 45 -8.74 -5.96 5.10
C THR A 45 -7.96 -4.67 5.30
N SER A 46 -8.12 -3.67 4.40
CA SER A 46 -7.45 -2.37 4.56
C SER A 46 -7.88 -1.66 5.84
N ILE A 47 -9.18 -1.63 6.12
CA ILE A 47 -9.74 -1.06 7.36
C ILE A 47 -9.18 -1.79 8.59
N GLN A 48 -9.22 -3.13 8.60
CA GLN A 48 -8.72 -3.91 9.73
C GLN A 48 -7.24 -3.64 9.98
N ASN A 49 -6.41 -3.62 8.94
CA ASN A 49 -4.99 -3.30 9.05
C ASN A 49 -4.77 -1.90 9.61
N ILE A 50 -5.46 -0.89 9.07
CA ILE A 50 -5.38 0.49 9.57
C ILE A 50 -5.75 0.55 11.05
N VAL A 51 -6.87 -0.06 11.44
CA VAL A 51 -7.31 0.06 12.84
C VAL A 51 -6.35 -0.67 13.76
N GLN A 52 -5.97 -1.91 13.45
CA GLN A 52 -5.14 -2.74 14.33
C GLN A 52 -3.68 -2.28 14.38
N LYS A 53 -3.13 -1.76 13.28
CA LYS A 53 -1.71 -1.39 13.20
C LYS A 53 -1.45 0.10 13.41
N PHE A 54 -2.44 0.97 13.17
CA PHE A 54 -2.25 2.42 13.24
C PHE A 54 -3.08 3.10 14.31
N LEU A 55 -4.36 2.76 14.46
CA LEU A 55 -5.31 3.55 15.26
C LEU A 55 -5.51 3.05 16.69
N GLN A 56 -4.62 2.18 17.18
CA GLN A 56 -4.58 1.80 18.59
C GLN A 56 -3.87 2.90 19.37
N LYS A 57 -4.46 3.31 20.49
CA LYS A 57 -3.97 4.42 21.30
C LYS A 57 -2.52 4.22 21.75
N GLU A 58 -2.19 3.04 22.25
CA GLU A 58 -0.86 2.71 22.76
C GLU A 58 0.18 2.78 21.63
N ILE A 59 -0.20 2.36 20.42
CA ILE A 59 0.67 2.43 19.23
C ILE A 59 0.91 3.89 18.83
N LEU A 60 -0.15 4.71 18.78
CA LEU A 60 -0.04 6.14 18.45
C LEU A 60 0.80 6.91 19.47
N GLU A 61 0.60 6.67 20.76
CA GLU A 61 1.35 7.31 21.85
C GLU A 61 2.83 6.93 21.82
N ALA A 62 3.13 5.63 21.64
CA ALA A 62 4.49 5.14 21.52
C ALA A 62 5.21 5.74 20.30
N TRP A 63 4.52 5.77 19.15
CA TRP A 63 5.05 6.35 17.91
C TRP A 63 5.27 7.86 18.03
N ALA A 64 4.31 8.62 18.57
CA ALA A 64 4.44 10.05 18.77
C ALA A 64 5.61 10.42 19.70
N LYS A 65 5.88 9.57 20.72
CA LYS A 65 7.00 9.74 21.64
C LYS A 65 8.36 9.62 20.95
N GLN A 66 8.50 8.75 19.94
CA GLN A 66 9.77 8.57 19.20
C GLN A 66 10.23 9.87 18.53
N TYR A 67 9.28 10.70 18.08
CA TYR A 67 9.55 11.97 17.40
C TYR A 67 9.50 13.20 18.32
N ASN A 68 9.30 13.01 19.64
CA ASN A 68 9.14 14.10 20.60
C ASN A 68 8.09 15.14 20.18
N ILE A 69 6.94 14.68 19.64
CA ILE A 69 5.89 15.58 19.17
C ILE A 69 5.38 16.43 20.33
N ALA A 70 5.50 17.75 20.21
CA ALA A 70 5.05 18.67 21.25
C ALA A 70 3.52 18.61 21.42
N ASN A 71 3.06 18.75 22.67
CA ASN A 71 1.62 18.75 22.95
C ASN A 71 0.90 19.91 22.24
N ASN A 72 1.54 21.08 22.20
CA ASN A 72 1.10 22.23 21.42
C ASN A 72 2.11 22.48 20.30
N HIS A 73 1.66 22.35 19.05
CA HIS A 73 2.50 22.64 17.89
C HIS A 73 2.31 24.10 17.46
N THR A 74 3.37 24.90 17.52
CA THR A 74 3.32 26.34 17.29
C THR A 74 3.74 26.76 15.89
N ASN A 75 4.49 25.92 15.16
CA ASN A 75 5.01 26.20 13.82
C ASN A 75 4.34 25.31 12.74
N THR A 76 3.03 25.40 12.64
CA THR A 76 2.24 24.62 11.68
C THR A 76 2.57 24.99 10.23
N LYS A 77 3.04 24.02 9.44
CA LYS A 77 3.22 24.12 7.99
C LYS A 77 2.01 23.60 7.24
N LYS A 78 1.81 24.08 6.00
CA LYS A 78 0.82 23.54 5.07
C LYS A 78 1.49 22.52 4.15
N VAL A 79 1.11 21.25 4.28
CA VAL A 79 1.64 20.13 3.50
C VAL A 79 0.61 19.69 2.46
N GLY A 80 1.00 19.73 1.19
CA GLY A 80 0.19 19.25 0.08
C GLY A 80 0.39 17.74 -0.10
N VAL A 81 -0.67 16.94 -0.12
CA VAL A 81 -0.60 15.49 -0.29
C VAL A 81 -1.38 15.04 -1.52
N VAL A 82 -0.71 14.42 -2.48
CA VAL A 82 -1.33 13.73 -3.62
C VAL A 82 -1.40 12.24 -3.30
N MET A 83 -2.62 11.72 -3.12
CA MET A 83 -2.85 10.33 -2.75
C MET A 83 -3.01 9.43 -3.99
N ALA A 84 -2.42 8.24 -3.93
CA ALA A 84 -2.71 7.17 -4.87
C ALA A 84 -4.10 6.57 -4.60
N GLY A 85 -4.54 5.66 -5.47
CA GLY A 85 -5.84 4.97 -5.33
C GLY A 85 -5.86 3.61 -6.00
N ASN A 86 -4.73 2.90 -5.93
CA ASN A 86 -4.57 1.54 -6.42
C ASN A 86 -5.17 0.49 -5.46
N ILE A 87 -5.13 0.75 -4.14
CA ILE A 87 -5.77 -0.08 -3.10
C ILE A 87 -6.58 0.82 -2.15
N PRO A 88 -7.58 0.30 -1.41
CA PRO A 88 -8.43 1.11 -0.54
C PRO A 88 -7.62 1.82 0.55
N LEU A 89 -7.83 3.13 0.73
CA LEU A 89 -7.20 3.94 1.77
C LEU A 89 -5.66 3.92 1.74
N VAL A 90 -5.05 3.74 0.55
CA VAL A 90 -3.59 3.66 0.41
C VAL A 90 -2.87 4.93 0.90
N GLY A 91 -3.52 6.09 0.79
CA GLY A 91 -3.00 7.38 1.26
C GLY A 91 -3.16 7.63 2.77
N PHE A 92 -3.73 6.68 3.52
CA PHE A 92 -4.07 6.88 4.94
C PHE A 92 -2.84 7.11 5.82
N HIS A 93 -1.71 6.47 5.53
CA HIS A 93 -0.51 6.64 6.33
C HIS A 93 0.08 8.06 6.21
N ASP A 94 0.13 8.63 5.01
CA ASP A 94 0.53 10.03 4.81
C ASP A 94 -0.45 11.01 5.48
N PHE A 95 -1.76 10.74 5.36
CA PHE A 95 -2.80 11.49 6.06
C PHE A 95 -2.55 11.51 7.57
N LEU A 96 -2.30 10.33 8.14
CA LEU A 96 -2.05 10.14 9.56
C LEU A 96 -0.78 10.87 10.00
N CYS A 97 0.31 10.75 9.25
CA CYS A 97 1.58 11.41 9.55
C CYS A 97 1.42 12.93 9.60
N VAL A 98 0.83 13.54 8.55
CA VAL A 98 0.64 14.99 8.51
C VAL A 98 -0.26 15.46 9.66
N PHE A 99 -1.37 14.77 9.90
CA PHE A 99 -2.28 15.12 10.99
C PHE A 99 -1.59 15.01 12.36
N MET A 100 -0.89 13.90 12.63
CA MET A 100 -0.21 13.66 13.90
C MET A 100 0.92 14.65 14.18
N SER A 101 1.67 15.06 13.15
CA SER A 101 2.71 16.09 13.26
C SER A 101 2.17 17.47 13.66
N GLY A 102 0.85 17.70 13.57
CA GLY A 102 0.23 19.00 13.86
C GLY A 102 0.30 19.99 12.70
N ASN A 103 0.69 19.53 11.51
CA ASN A 103 0.70 20.29 10.27
C ASN A 103 -0.70 20.35 9.62
N ARG A 104 -0.91 21.34 8.76
CA ARG A 104 -2.13 21.48 7.93
C ARG A 104 -1.98 20.65 6.67
N LEU A 105 -2.94 19.78 6.44
CA LEU A 105 -3.02 18.85 5.33
C LEU A 105 -3.94 19.40 4.22
N LEU A 106 -3.40 19.60 3.02
CA LEU A 106 -4.18 19.87 1.81
C LEU A 106 -4.12 18.66 0.88
N ILE A 107 -5.24 17.96 0.70
CA ILE A 107 -5.31 16.67 0.02
C ILE A 107 -5.85 16.81 -1.40
N LYS A 108 -5.16 16.20 -2.36
CA LYS A 108 -5.73 15.82 -3.65
C LYS A 108 -5.88 14.30 -3.68
N THR A 109 -7.12 13.82 -3.60
CA THR A 109 -7.43 12.39 -3.67
C THR A 109 -7.27 11.86 -5.08
N SER A 110 -6.96 10.57 -5.21
CA SER A 110 -7.17 9.85 -6.47
C SER A 110 -8.67 9.79 -6.78
N SER A 111 -9.05 9.91 -8.06
CA SER A 111 -10.44 9.67 -8.47
C SER A 111 -10.87 8.21 -8.26
N LYS A 112 -9.92 7.29 -8.08
CA LYS A 112 -10.19 5.86 -7.80
C LYS A 112 -10.37 5.54 -6.31
N ASP A 113 -10.04 6.48 -5.43
CA ASP A 113 -10.07 6.31 -3.97
C ASP A 113 -10.37 7.65 -3.28
N SER A 114 -11.59 8.15 -3.50
CA SER A 114 -12.03 9.42 -2.91
C SER A 114 -13.12 9.26 -1.85
N ILE A 115 -13.93 8.21 -1.96
CA ILE A 115 -15.13 8.00 -1.13
C ILE A 115 -14.77 7.74 0.33
N LEU A 116 -13.91 6.75 0.60
CA LEU A 116 -13.60 6.33 1.98
C LEU A 116 -12.89 7.45 2.76
N ILE A 117 -11.84 8.03 2.19
CA ILE A 117 -11.03 9.05 2.86
C ILE A 117 -11.81 10.35 3.13
N LYS A 118 -12.67 10.78 2.20
CA LYS A 118 -13.52 11.97 2.40
C LYS A 118 -14.55 11.73 3.50
N HIS A 119 -15.13 10.53 3.54
CA HIS A 119 -16.12 10.18 4.57
C HIS A 119 -15.51 10.19 5.97
N ILE A 120 -14.36 9.55 6.17
CA ILE A 120 -13.74 9.51 7.50
C ILE A 120 -13.31 10.91 7.98
N VAL A 121 -12.83 11.78 7.08
CA VAL A 121 -12.52 13.17 7.42
C VAL A 121 -13.79 13.94 7.80
N ALA A 122 -14.87 13.81 7.03
CA ALA A 122 -16.16 14.42 7.37
C ALA A 122 -16.66 13.94 8.75
N LYS A 123 -16.45 12.66 9.08
CA LYS A 123 -16.83 12.10 10.37
C LYS A 123 -15.98 12.63 11.52
N MET A 124 -14.68 12.83 11.29
CA MET A 124 -13.79 13.51 12.25
C MET A 124 -14.22 14.97 12.47
N GLU A 125 -14.60 15.69 11.42
CA GLU A 125 -15.11 17.07 11.50
C GLU A 125 -16.44 17.15 12.27
N GLU A 126 -17.34 16.16 12.12
CA GLU A 126 -18.58 16.06 12.89
C GLU A 126 -18.30 15.93 14.39
N TRP A 127 -17.27 15.17 14.78
CA TRP A 127 -16.91 14.99 16.19
C TRP A 127 -16.11 16.15 16.76
N ASN A 128 -15.32 16.85 15.94
CA ASN A 128 -14.55 18.01 16.34
C ASN A 128 -14.35 18.97 15.17
N GLU A 129 -15.01 20.13 15.21
CA GLU A 129 -14.96 21.11 14.14
C GLU A 129 -13.56 21.69 13.87
N ASP A 130 -12.65 21.64 14.85
CA ASP A 130 -11.26 22.10 14.68
C ASP A 130 -10.53 21.35 13.59
N VAL A 131 -10.96 20.13 13.24
CA VAL A 131 -10.39 19.33 12.14
C VAL A 131 -10.39 20.11 10.82
N LYS A 132 -11.38 20.98 10.59
CA LYS A 132 -11.47 21.84 9.39
C LYS A 132 -10.29 22.83 9.27
N ASN A 133 -9.65 23.15 10.40
CA ASN A 133 -8.46 23.99 10.44
C ASN A 133 -7.18 23.22 10.07
N TYR A 134 -7.23 21.88 10.09
CA TYR A 134 -6.11 21.00 9.82
C TYR A 134 -6.23 20.26 8.49
N ILE A 135 -7.43 19.94 8.00
CA ILE A 135 -7.60 19.06 6.85
C ILE A 135 -8.51 19.72 5.83
N GLN A 136 -8.05 19.80 4.58
CA GLN A 136 -8.81 20.37 3.47
C GLN A 136 -8.59 19.54 2.20
N PHE A 137 -9.63 19.39 1.39
CA PHE A 137 -9.53 18.79 0.07
C PHE A 137 -9.46 19.87 -1.02
N ALA A 138 -8.63 19.65 -2.03
CA ALA A 138 -8.53 20.54 -3.19
C ALA A 138 -8.15 19.80 -4.47
N GLU A 139 -8.67 20.26 -5.60
CA GLU A 139 -8.29 19.73 -6.91
C GLU A 139 -6.89 20.14 -7.35
N VAL A 140 -6.38 21.27 -6.87
CA VAL A 140 -5.04 21.75 -7.20
C VAL A 140 -4.32 22.19 -5.92
N LEU A 141 -3.17 21.58 -5.67
CA LEU A 141 -2.34 21.89 -4.51
C LEU A 141 -1.47 23.12 -4.80
N LYS A 142 -1.82 24.27 -4.22
CA LYS A 142 -1.07 25.52 -4.36
C LYS A 142 -0.71 26.09 -2.99
N LYS A 143 0.39 26.85 -2.95
CA LYS A 143 0.85 27.60 -1.76
C LYS A 143 1.00 26.69 -0.54
N CYS A 144 1.64 25.54 -0.73
CA CYS A 144 2.04 24.65 0.37
C CYS A 144 3.53 24.85 0.65
N ASP A 145 3.93 24.63 1.90
CA ASP A 145 5.31 24.72 2.36
C ASP A 145 6.11 23.46 2.01
N ALA A 146 5.44 22.31 1.94
CA ALA A 146 6.02 21.02 1.56
C ALA A 146 5.01 20.14 0.81
N TYR A 147 5.50 19.11 0.11
CA TYR A 147 4.68 18.22 -0.71
C TYR A 147 5.00 16.74 -0.48
N ILE A 148 3.97 15.90 -0.38
CA ILE A 148 4.08 14.45 -0.44
C ILE A 148 3.25 14.00 -1.64
N ALA A 149 3.87 13.37 -2.62
CA ALA A 149 3.19 12.97 -3.84
C ALA A 149 3.49 11.51 -4.18
N THR A 150 2.44 10.69 -4.16
CA THR A 150 2.53 9.27 -4.49
C THR A 150 1.76 9.00 -5.77
N GLY A 151 2.38 8.34 -6.73
CA GLY A 151 1.72 7.99 -7.99
C GLY A 151 2.54 7.06 -8.88
N SER A 152 2.05 6.90 -10.12
CA SER A 152 2.76 6.07 -11.11
C SER A 152 4.10 6.69 -11.51
N ASN A 153 4.97 5.89 -12.15
CA ASN A 153 6.23 6.38 -12.73
C ASN A 153 5.98 7.53 -13.73
N ASN A 154 4.88 7.47 -14.49
CA ASN A 154 4.51 8.56 -15.40
C ASN A 154 4.12 9.84 -14.63
N SER A 155 3.31 9.71 -13.58
CA SER A 155 2.89 10.84 -12.74
C SER A 155 4.06 11.47 -11.98
N SER A 156 5.04 10.66 -11.56
CA SER A 156 6.18 11.14 -10.78
C SER A 156 7.01 12.21 -11.49
N ARG A 157 7.17 12.11 -12.82
CA ARG A 157 7.87 13.13 -13.62
C ARG A 157 7.20 14.50 -13.54
N TYR A 158 5.86 14.52 -13.50
CA TYR A 158 5.10 15.76 -13.30
C TYR A 158 5.27 16.27 -11.88
N PHE A 159 5.25 15.38 -10.88
CA PHE A 159 5.48 15.77 -9.48
C PHE A 159 6.88 16.36 -9.28
N ASP A 160 7.91 15.77 -9.88
CA ASP A 160 9.28 16.28 -9.85
C ASP A 160 9.33 17.72 -10.41
N TYR A 161 8.69 17.95 -11.57
CA TYR A 161 8.64 19.28 -12.19
C TYR A 161 7.90 20.33 -11.35
N TYR A 162 6.73 19.98 -10.80
CA TYR A 162 5.89 20.94 -10.07
C TYR A 162 6.31 21.15 -8.61
N PHE A 163 6.76 20.10 -7.94
CA PHE A 163 7.01 20.08 -6.49
C PHE A 163 8.49 19.99 -6.12
N GLY A 164 9.38 19.60 -7.05
CA GLY A 164 10.80 19.36 -6.77
C GLY A 164 11.57 20.57 -6.22
N LYS A 165 11.04 21.80 -6.39
CA LYS A 165 11.61 23.04 -5.85
C LYS A 165 11.25 23.34 -4.39
N TYR A 166 10.36 22.55 -3.79
CA TYR A 166 9.95 22.66 -2.39
C TYR A 166 10.49 21.45 -1.61
N PRO A 167 10.55 21.47 -0.27
CA PRO A 167 10.71 20.25 0.52
C PRO A 167 9.65 19.21 0.11
N HIS A 168 10.08 18.01 -0.25
CA HIS A 168 9.15 17.01 -0.77
C HIS A 168 9.53 15.56 -0.48
N ILE A 169 8.51 14.70 -0.53
CA ILE A 169 8.62 13.25 -0.71
C ILE A 169 7.87 12.91 -2.00
N ILE A 170 8.56 12.39 -3.01
CA ILE A 170 7.95 11.93 -4.26
C ILE A 170 8.14 10.42 -4.34
N ARG A 171 7.04 9.67 -4.23
CA ARG A 171 7.04 8.21 -4.28
C ARG A 171 6.62 7.72 -5.66
N ARG A 172 7.43 6.80 -6.19
CA ARG A 172 7.24 6.20 -7.52
C ARG A 172 6.61 4.81 -7.37
N ASN A 173 6.36 4.14 -8.49
CA ASN A 173 5.89 2.77 -8.44
C ASN A 173 7.04 1.86 -7.99
N ARG A 174 6.77 1.02 -6.99
CA ARG A 174 7.68 -0.02 -6.50
C ARG A 174 6.95 -1.35 -6.45
N THR A 175 7.70 -2.43 -6.27
CA THR A 175 7.14 -3.76 -6.08
C THR A 175 7.93 -4.55 -5.04
N SER A 176 7.42 -5.71 -4.62
CA SER A 176 8.13 -6.60 -3.72
C SER A 176 8.56 -7.87 -4.42
N VAL A 177 9.60 -8.50 -3.87
CA VAL A 177 10.20 -9.72 -4.42
C VAL A 177 10.28 -10.74 -3.31
N ALA A 178 9.92 -11.99 -3.61
CA ALA A 178 10.13 -13.10 -2.67
C ALA A 178 11.36 -13.91 -3.07
N VAL A 179 12.20 -14.24 -2.09
CA VAL A 179 13.36 -15.12 -2.26
C VAL A 179 13.06 -16.44 -1.56
N LEU A 180 12.92 -17.50 -2.35
CA LEU A 180 12.58 -18.83 -1.86
C LEU A 180 13.82 -19.70 -1.82
N THR A 181 13.85 -20.64 -0.89
CA THR A 181 14.96 -21.56 -0.62
C THR A 181 14.70 -22.97 -1.16
N GLY A 182 13.46 -23.29 -1.54
CA GLY A 182 13.03 -24.65 -1.88
C GLY A 182 12.68 -25.49 -0.66
N LYS A 183 12.65 -24.90 0.54
CA LYS A 183 12.38 -25.57 1.83
C LYS A 183 11.18 -24.98 2.56
N GLU A 184 10.44 -24.09 1.90
CA GLU A 184 9.24 -23.47 2.45
C GLU A 184 8.20 -24.54 2.78
N SER A 185 7.54 -24.39 3.93
CA SER A 185 6.42 -25.24 4.30
C SER A 185 5.18 -24.92 3.46
N LYS A 186 4.16 -25.79 3.51
CA LYS A 186 2.87 -25.53 2.87
C LYS A 186 2.23 -24.25 3.43
N GLU A 187 2.38 -24.02 4.73
CA GLU A 187 1.88 -22.85 5.44
C GLU A 187 2.60 -21.58 4.98
N ASP A 188 3.94 -21.62 4.83
CA ASP A 188 4.71 -20.50 4.29
C ASP A 188 4.25 -20.12 2.87
N LEU A 189 4.04 -21.11 2.01
CA LEU A 189 3.58 -20.89 0.64
C LEU A 189 2.15 -20.35 0.58
N ALA A 190 1.26 -20.78 1.48
CA ALA A 190 -0.09 -20.23 1.59
C ALA A 190 -0.07 -18.76 2.04
N LEU A 191 0.84 -18.40 2.95
CA LEU A 191 1.06 -17.02 3.37
C LEU A 191 1.67 -16.17 2.25
N LEU A 192 2.66 -16.70 1.51
CA LEU A 192 3.24 -16.05 0.35
C LEU A 192 2.18 -15.78 -0.74
N ALA A 193 1.25 -16.72 -0.96
CA ALA A 193 0.17 -16.52 -1.91
C ALA A 193 -0.71 -15.30 -1.54
N ASN A 194 -0.81 -14.92 -0.27
CA ASN A 194 -1.46 -13.67 0.15
C ASN A 194 -0.61 -12.45 -0.25
N ASP A 195 0.70 -12.48 -0.03
CA ASP A 195 1.59 -11.38 -0.42
C ASP A 195 1.60 -11.16 -1.94
N ILE A 196 1.42 -12.23 -2.72
CA ILE A 196 1.31 -12.14 -4.19
C ILE A 196 -0.05 -11.57 -4.60
N GLN A 197 -1.15 -12.16 -4.11
CA GLN A 197 -2.46 -11.99 -4.75
C GLN A 197 -3.41 -11.01 -4.04
N LEU A 198 -3.21 -10.68 -2.75
CA LEU A 198 -4.05 -9.70 -2.08
C LEU A 198 -4.06 -8.38 -2.86
N TYR A 199 -5.21 -7.70 -2.91
CA TYR A 199 -5.40 -6.51 -3.75
C TYR A 199 -5.20 -6.76 -5.25
N PHE A 200 -5.37 -8.00 -5.72
CA PHE A 200 -5.08 -8.40 -7.11
C PHE A 200 -3.63 -8.11 -7.56
N GLY A 201 -2.68 -8.01 -6.62
CA GLY A 201 -1.29 -7.63 -6.93
C GLY A 201 -1.07 -6.14 -7.22
N LEU A 202 -2.05 -5.26 -6.91
CA LEU A 202 -2.00 -3.83 -7.26
C LEU A 202 -1.20 -2.95 -6.27
N GLY A 203 -0.77 -3.48 -5.12
CA GLY A 203 -0.01 -2.76 -4.11
C GLY A 203 1.51 -2.79 -4.35
N CYS A 204 2.24 -1.76 -3.92
CA CYS A 204 3.71 -1.76 -4.00
C CYS A 204 4.37 -2.82 -3.11
N ARG A 205 3.65 -3.29 -2.09
CA ARG A 205 4.05 -4.36 -1.19
C ARG A 205 3.67 -5.75 -1.71
N ASN A 206 3.03 -5.86 -2.88
CA ASN A 206 2.73 -7.16 -3.47
C ASN A 206 3.98 -7.76 -4.08
N VAL A 207 4.12 -9.08 -3.92
CA VAL A 207 5.18 -9.84 -4.56
C VAL A 207 4.82 -10.06 -6.02
N THR A 208 5.58 -9.48 -6.93
CA THR A 208 5.39 -9.64 -8.39
C THR A 208 6.51 -10.44 -9.06
N LYS A 209 7.58 -10.73 -8.31
CA LYS A 209 8.67 -11.59 -8.76
C LYS A 209 9.11 -12.56 -7.67
N LEU A 210 9.41 -13.78 -8.09
CA LEU A 210 10.05 -14.82 -7.30
C LEU A 210 11.49 -15.02 -7.73
N LEU A 211 12.37 -15.24 -6.76
CA LEU A 211 13.72 -15.73 -6.96
C LEU A 211 13.80 -17.10 -6.32
N VAL A 212 14.12 -18.11 -7.13
CA VAL A 212 14.08 -19.51 -6.72
C VAL A 212 15.42 -20.20 -7.01
N PRO A 213 15.83 -21.21 -6.24
CA PRO A 213 17.05 -21.96 -6.55
C PRO A 213 16.90 -22.73 -7.86
N GLN A 214 18.03 -23.09 -8.46
CA GLN A 214 18.04 -24.01 -9.61
C GLN A 214 17.22 -25.27 -9.30
N GLN A 215 16.43 -25.71 -10.28
CA GLN A 215 15.58 -26.92 -10.17
C GLN A 215 14.47 -26.83 -9.10
N TYR A 216 14.04 -25.62 -8.70
CA TYR A 216 12.91 -25.43 -7.79
C TYR A 216 11.63 -26.14 -8.28
N ASP A 217 10.99 -26.90 -7.39
CA ASP A 217 9.70 -27.52 -7.64
C ASP A 217 8.57 -26.51 -7.38
N PHE A 218 7.92 -26.07 -8.45
CA PHE A 218 6.82 -25.11 -8.39
C PHE A 218 5.49 -25.73 -7.97
N MET A 219 5.33 -27.06 -7.96
CA MET A 219 4.03 -27.69 -7.71
C MET A 219 3.41 -27.29 -6.36
N PRO A 220 4.16 -27.32 -5.23
CA PRO A 220 3.62 -26.88 -3.94
C PRO A 220 3.15 -25.42 -3.94
N LEU A 221 3.89 -24.54 -4.61
CA LEU A 221 3.54 -23.13 -4.73
C LEU A 221 2.30 -22.93 -5.62
N ILE A 222 2.23 -23.62 -6.76
CA ILE A 222 1.06 -23.57 -7.66
C ILE A 222 -0.21 -23.97 -6.90
N ASP A 223 -0.14 -25.02 -6.08
CA ASP A 223 -1.27 -25.47 -5.27
C ASP A 223 -1.67 -24.44 -4.20
N ALA A 224 -0.70 -23.78 -3.55
CA ALA A 224 -0.98 -22.69 -2.63
C ALA A 224 -1.64 -21.48 -3.31
N LEU A 225 -1.21 -21.14 -4.53
CA LEU A 225 -1.75 -20.01 -5.29
C LEU A 225 -3.21 -20.21 -5.74
N LYS A 226 -3.67 -21.46 -5.91
CA LYS A 226 -5.05 -21.79 -6.28
C LYS A 226 -6.09 -21.36 -5.24
N GLN A 227 -5.70 -20.99 -4.02
CA GLN A 227 -6.64 -20.42 -3.05
C GLN A 227 -7.33 -19.14 -3.57
N TYR A 228 -6.75 -18.47 -4.57
CA TYR A 228 -7.30 -17.30 -5.25
C TYR A 228 -7.79 -17.59 -6.69
N GLU A 229 -8.07 -18.85 -7.03
CA GLU A 229 -8.60 -19.23 -8.35
C GLU A 229 -9.93 -18.51 -8.66
N TYR A 230 -10.75 -18.28 -7.62
CA TYR A 230 -12.02 -17.53 -7.70
C TYR A 230 -11.86 -16.08 -8.21
N TYR A 231 -10.65 -15.54 -8.29
CA TYR A 231 -10.43 -14.21 -8.87
C TYR A 231 -10.87 -14.10 -10.33
N ILE A 232 -10.94 -15.23 -11.04
CA ILE A 232 -11.46 -15.27 -12.40
C ILE A 232 -12.94 -14.84 -12.49
N GLU A 233 -13.69 -14.89 -11.39
CA GLU A 233 -15.08 -14.43 -11.33
C GLU A 233 -15.21 -12.89 -11.37
N TYR A 234 -14.12 -12.15 -11.10
CA TYR A 234 -14.10 -10.70 -11.25
C TYR A 234 -13.72 -10.30 -12.66
N HIS A 235 -14.71 -9.90 -13.49
CA HIS A 235 -14.52 -9.57 -14.90
C HIS A 235 -13.30 -8.69 -15.20
N LYS A 236 -13.06 -7.66 -14.39
CA LYS A 236 -11.93 -6.73 -14.59
C LYS A 236 -10.57 -7.42 -14.41
N TYR A 237 -10.47 -8.33 -13.44
CA TYR A 237 -9.28 -9.16 -13.24
C TYR A 237 -9.17 -10.19 -14.37
N LYS A 238 -10.26 -10.91 -14.68
CA LYS A 238 -10.33 -11.90 -15.76
C LYS A 238 -9.87 -11.35 -17.11
N HIS A 239 -10.23 -10.13 -17.46
CA HIS A 239 -9.75 -9.51 -18.71
C HIS A 239 -8.23 -9.36 -18.77
N ASN A 240 -7.56 -9.07 -17.65
CA ASN A 240 -6.10 -9.01 -17.60
C ASN A 240 -5.50 -10.41 -17.75
N TYR A 241 -6.04 -11.38 -17.04
CA TYR A 241 -5.65 -12.78 -17.16
C TYR A 241 -5.79 -13.32 -18.59
N ASP A 242 -6.97 -13.20 -19.20
CA ASP A 242 -7.27 -13.68 -20.56
C ASP A 242 -6.33 -13.01 -21.59
N TYR A 243 -6.12 -11.69 -21.47
CA TYR A 243 -5.22 -10.94 -22.35
C TYR A 243 -3.78 -11.44 -22.26
N HIS A 244 -3.27 -11.59 -21.04
CA HIS A 244 -1.88 -11.99 -20.82
C HIS A 244 -1.62 -13.46 -21.17
N LEU A 245 -2.57 -14.35 -20.87
CA LEU A 245 -2.52 -15.75 -21.28
C LEU A 245 -2.50 -15.86 -22.81
N ALA A 246 -3.36 -15.11 -23.52
CA ALA A 246 -3.39 -15.10 -24.98
C ALA A 246 -2.06 -14.65 -25.58
N LEU A 247 -1.43 -13.59 -25.04
CA LEU A 247 -0.11 -13.13 -25.50
C LEU A 247 0.97 -14.21 -25.35
N LEU A 248 0.95 -14.96 -24.24
CA LEU A 248 1.93 -16.02 -23.98
C LEU A 248 1.74 -17.21 -24.93
N ILE A 249 0.48 -17.61 -25.18
CA ILE A 249 0.13 -18.65 -26.15
C ILE A 249 0.57 -18.25 -27.56
N MET A 250 0.20 -17.04 -28.01
CA MET A 250 0.58 -16.52 -29.33
C MET A 250 2.09 -16.37 -29.49
N GLY A 251 2.79 -16.02 -28.41
CA GLY A 251 4.25 -15.88 -28.39
C GLY A 251 5.01 -17.20 -28.24
N ASN A 252 4.31 -18.34 -28.15
CA ASN A 252 4.88 -19.66 -27.87
C ASN A 252 5.84 -19.65 -26.66
N LYS A 253 5.46 -18.92 -25.60
CA LYS A 253 6.24 -18.80 -24.37
C LYS A 253 5.85 -19.91 -23.41
N VAL A 254 6.84 -20.46 -22.70
CA VAL A 254 6.58 -21.41 -21.61
C VAL A 254 5.99 -20.65 -20.42
N TYR A 255 4.93 -21.19 -19.84
CA TYR A 255 4.27 -20.63 -18.66
C TYR A 255 3.69 -21.74 -17.79
N MET A 256 3.51 -21.45 -16.51
CA MET A 256 2.66 -22.24 -15.61
C MET A 256 1.39 -21.46 -15.34
N ASN A 257 0.30 -22.16 -14.99
CA ASN A 257 -1.01 -21.54 -14.82
C ASN A 257 -1.75 -22.16 -13.63
N THR A 258 -2.36 -21.32 -12.80
CA THR A 258 -3.19 -21.73 -11.65
C THR A 258 -4.69 -21.68 -11.94
N GLY A 259 -5.11 -21.19 -13.11
CA GLY A 259 -6.51 -20.91 -13.46
C GLY A 259 -6.89 -19.43 -13.32
N SER A 260 -6.14 -18.67 -12.51
CA SER A 260 -6.33 -17.22 -12.32
C SER A 260 -5.03 -16.40 -12.32
N LEU A 261 -3.88 -17.06 -12.36
CA LEU A 261 -2.56 -16.44 -12.36
C LEU A 261 -1.63 -17.20 -13.31
N VAL A 262 -0.89 -16.46 -14.12
CA VAL A 262 0.12 -17.02 -15.05
C VAL A 262 1.52 -16.75 -14.52
N ILE A 263 2.35 -17.79 -14.45
CA ILE A 263 3.71 -17.70 -13.91
C ILE A 263 4.70 -17.87 -15.06
N THR A 264 5.64 -16.93 -15.22
CA THR A 264 6.59 -16.90 -16.35
C THR A 264 8.01 -16.57 -15.92
N GLU A 265 8.99 -17.15 -16.60
CA GLU A 265 10.39 -16.83 -16.37
C GLU A 265 10.69 -15.45 -16.97
N ASN A 266 11.06 -14.49 -16.12
CA ASN A 266 11.29 -13.10 -16.55
C ASN A 266 12.17 -12.35 -15.54
N LYS A 267 13.16 -11.63 -16.08
CA LYS A 267 14.11 -10.84 -15.27
C LYS A 267 13.50 -9.55 -14.71
N HIS A 268 12.44 -9.04 -15.31
CA HIS A 268 11.80 -7.80 -14.86
C HIS A 268 11.15 -7.98 -13.49
N LEU A 269 11.38 -7.01 -12.59
CA LEU A 269 10.77 -6.99 -11.25
C LEU A 269 9.25 -6.94 -11.32
N PHE A 270 8.70 -6.05 -12.16
CA PHE A 270 7.27 -5.82 -12.24
C PHE A 270 6.61 -6.84 -13.17
N SER A 271 5.73 -7.68 -12.62
CA SER A 271 4.78 -8.46 -13.41
C SER A 271 3.48 -7.67 -13.66
N PRO A 272 2.81 -7.89 -14.80
CA PRO A 272 1.46 -7.40 -15.01
C PRO A 272 0.44 -8.01 -14.04
N ILE A 273 -0.75 -7.41 -13.95
CA ILE A 273 -1.88 -7.99 -13.21
C ILE A 273 -2.16 -9.39 -13.77
N SER A 274 -2.46 -10.33 -12.89
CA SER A 274 -2.68 -11.75 -13.23
C SER A 274 -1.43 -12.48 -13.75
N GLN A 275 -0.24 -11.89 -13.59
CA GLN A 275 1.03 -12.57 -13.84
C GLN A 275 1.94 -12.53 -12.61
N LEU A 276 2.83 -13.52 -12.53
CA LEU A 276 3.92 -13.61 -11.57
C LEU A 276 5.21 -13.96 -12.30
N HIS A 277 6.25 -13.16 -12.13
CA HIS A 277 7.55 -13.47 -12.71
C HIS A 277 8.33 -14.40 -11.78
N TYR A 278 9.20 -15.22 -12.36
CA TYR A 278 10.26 -15.90 -11.61
C TYR A 278 11.60 -15.82 -12.33
N GLU A 279 12.67 -15.97 -11.58
CA GLU A 279 14.04 -16.14 -12.08
C GLU A 279 14.81 -17.09 -11.16
N TYR A 280 15.66 -17.93 -11.74
CA TYR A 280 16.53 -18.82 -10.99
C TYR A 280 17.74 -18.07 -10.44
N TYR A 281 18.20 -18.42 -9.24
CA TYR A 281 19.46 -17.95 -8.68
C TYR A 281 20.41 -19.11 -8.35
N ASP A 282 21.70 -18.83 -8.42
CA ASP A 282 22.77 -19.73 -7.98
C ASP A 282 23.27 -19.39 -6.56
N ASP A 283 23.31 -18.10 -6.23
CA ASP A 283 23.73 -17.59 -4.92
C ASP A 283 22.70 -16.59 -4.37
N ALA A 284 22.01 -16.98 -3.30
CA ALA A 284 21.01 -16.15 -2.64
C ALA A 284 21.61 -14.85 -2.08
N ALA A 285 22.85 -14.87 -1.60
CA ALA A 285 23.47 -13.70 -0.98
C ALA A 285 23.71 -12.57 -2.01
N ASN A 286 24.16 -12.92 -3.22
CA ASN A 286 24.36 -11.94 -4.28
C ASN A 286 23.05 -11.29 -4.70
N VAL A 287 22.00 -12.10 -4.90
CA VAL A 287 20.71 -11.57 -5.33
C VAL A 287 20.07 -10.68 -4.27
N ILE A 288 20.22 -11.02 -2.99
CA ILE A 288 19.77 -10.16 -1.89
C ILE A 288 20.49 -8.81 -1.91
N ASN A 289 21.82 -8.81 -2.11
CA ASN A 289 22.58 -7.57 -2.22
C ASN A 289 22.10 -6.71 -3.40
N ASP A 290 21.80 -7.32 -4.54
CA ASP A 290 21.26 -6.61 -5.71
C ASP A 290 19.88 -6.00 -5.42
N LEU A 291 19.00 -6.73 -4.71
CA LEU A 291 17.68 -6.24 -4.33
C LEU A 291 17.77 -5.06 -3.35
N HIS A 292 18.67 -5.10 -2.37
CA HIS A 292 18.86 -3.99 -1.43
C HIS A 292 19.32 -2.70 -2.09
N ASN A 293 20.06 -2.81 -3.20
CA ASN A 293 20.53 -1.66 -3.98
C ASN A 293 19.52 -1.21 -5.05
N ASN A 294 18.36 -1.86 -5.15
CA ASN A 294 17.37 -1.57 -6.18
C ASN A 294 16.23 -0.68 -5.66
N ASN A 295 16.15 0.54 -6.18
CA ASN A 295 15.14 1.54 -5.77
C ASN A 295 13.69 1.17 -6.16
N ASP A 296 13.49 0.20 -7.06
CA ASP A 296 12.16 -0.27 -7.44
C ASP A 296 11.61 -1.33 -6.47
N VAL A 297 12.44 -1.83 -5.54
CA VAL A 297 12.04 -2.81 -4.53
C VAL A 297 11.53 -2.10 -3.28
N GLN A 298 10.33 -2.49 -2.83
CA GLN A 298 9.70 -2.01 -1.61
C GLN A 298 9.96 -2.95 -0.42
N CYS A 299 9.81 -4.26 -0.64
CA CYS A 299 10.08 -5.29 0.36
C CYS A 299 10.77 -6.49 -0.28
N ILE A 300 11.64 -7.13 0.50
CA ILE A 300 12.12 -8.48 0.23
C ILE A 300 11.36 -9.41 1.18
N VAL A 301 10.65 -10.39 0.64
CA VAL A 301 9.87 -11.38 1.39
C VAL A 301 10.65 -12.70 1.41
N GLY A 302 10.78 -13.31 2.59
CA GLY A 302 11.47 -14.60 2.72
C GLY A 302 12.11 -14.79 4.10
N THR A 303 12.81 -15.91 4.26
CA THR A 303 13.52 -16.24 5.51
C THR A 303 14.55 -15.15 5.83
N ASN A 304 14.50 -14.61 7.05
CA ASN A 304 15.33 -13.49 7.55
C ASN A 304 14.98 -12.09 6.99
N TYR A 305 13.92 -11.95 6.20
CA TYR A 305 13.43 -10.65 5.70
C TYR A 305 12.00 -10.41 6.18
N VAL A 306 11.18 -9.71 5.39
CA VAL A 306 9.75 -9.58 5.70
C VAL A 306 9.14 -11.00 5.68
N PRO A 307 8.53 -11.45 6.79
CA PRO A 307 7.94 -12.78 6.84
C PRO A 307 6.80 -12.94 5.84
N PHE A 308 6.59 -14.16 5.35
CA PHE A 308 5.48 -14.48 4.46
C PHE A 308 4.13 -14.10 5.10
N GLY A 309 3.25 -13.52 4.29
CA GLY A 309 1.90 -13.07 4.65
C GLY A 309 1.83 -11.73 5.38
N VAL A 310 2.97 -11.08 5.64
CA VAL A 310 3.05 -9.83 6.42
C VAL A 310 3.23 -8.60 5.53
N ALA A 311 3.64 -8.77 4.27
CA ALA A 311 4.04 -7.63 3.42
C ALA A 311 2.94 -6.56 3.29
N GLN A 312 1.67 -6.98 3.28
CA GLN A 312 0.50 -6.10 3.16
C GLN A 312 -0.04 -5.56 4.49
N GLN A 313 0.67 -5.77 5.60
CA GLN A 313 0.27 -5.33 6.94
C GLN A 313 1.32 -4.40 7.57
N PRO A 314 1.67 -3.27 6.91
CA PRO A 314 2.67 -2.35 7.44
C PRO A 314 2.24 -1.79 8.80
N CYS A 315 3.22 -1.57 9.67
CA CYS A 315 3.11 -0.81 10.92
C CYS A 315 3.38 0.69 10.67
N LEU A 316 3.16 1.53 11.69
CA LEU A 316 3.39 2.98 11.58
C LEU A 316 4.81 3.36 11.16
N THR A 317 5.80 2.54 11.51
CA THR A 317 7.22 2.75 11.21
C THR A 317 7.66 2.10 9.89
N ASP A 318 6.78 1.37 9.18
CA ASP A 318 7.08 0.75 7.90
C ASP A 318 6.85 1.74 6.75
N TYR A 319 7.69 2.79 6.73
CA TYR A 319 7.57 3.87 5.77
C TYR A 319 7.76 3.39 4.33
N ALA A 320 6.83 3.80 3.46
CA ALA A 320 6.95 3.55 2.03
C ALA A 320 8.26 4.15 1.50
N ASP A 321 8.86 3.48 0.53
CA ASP A 321 10.11 3.88 -0.11
C ASP A 321 11.34 3.95 0.81
N GLY A 322 11.23 3.53 2.07
CA GLY A 322 12.28 3.67 3.09
C GLY A 322 12.48 5.11 3.59
N VAL A 323 11.54 6.01 3.27
CA VAL A 323 11.63 7.44 3.62
C VAL A 323 10.72 7.73 4.81
N ASP A 324 11.32 8.04 5.96
CA ASP A 324 10.58 8.38 7.18
C ASP A 324 9.78 9.69 7.02
N THR A 325 8.49 9.53 6.75
CA THR A 325 7.55 10.64 6.56
C THR A 325 7.43 11.52 7.81
N MET A 326 7.46 10.93 9.01
CA MET A 326 7.34 11.70 10.23
C MET A 326 8.59 12.52 10.49
N GLN A 327 9.77 11.91 10.32
CA GLN A 327 11.03 12.63 10.44
C GLN A 327 11.09 13.79 9.44
N PHE A 328 10.67 13.57 8.20
CA PHE A 328 10.56 14.64 7.20
C PHE A 328 9.67 15.79 7.70
N LEU A 329 8.47 15.48 8.19
CA LEU A 329 7.50 16.48 8.67
C LEU A 329 7.99 17.26 9.90
N MET A 330 8.72 16.61 10.80
CA MET A 330 9.26 17.22 12.01
C MET A 330 10.43 18.17 11.75
N ASN A 331 11.07 18.08 10.58
CA ASN A 331 12.20 18.93 10.18
C ASN A 331 11.81 20.11 9.27
N LEU A 332 10.51 20.35 9.03
CA LEU A 332 10.02 21.40 8.13
C LEU A 332 10.08 22.83 8.70
#